data_AF-A0A2V9BL15-F1
#
_entry.id   AF-A0A2V9BL15-F1
#
_cell.length_a   1.000
_cell.length_b   1.000
_cell.length_c   1.000
_cell.angle_alpha   90.00
_cell.angle_beta   90.00
_cell.angle_gamma   90.00
#
_symmetry.space_group_name_H-M   'P 1'
#
loop_
_entity.id
_entity.type
_entity.pdbx_description
1 polymer ?
#
loop_
_entity_poly.entity_id
_entity_poly.type
_entity_poly.pdbx_seq_one_letter_code
_entity_poly.pdbx_strand_id
1 'polypeptide(L)'
;MIYTHLKRAFAVLAATTILAASPAPLLADHSNSDANKFETKTPIKHVIVIFQENVSFDHYFGTYPHAFNLPGETPFHAKEGTPEGNTLLSSGLLTNNPNKANPFRIPPSVPVTCDEDHNYGDEQAAADGGLMDKFVEKLSCNDAVLGPASTMGYYDGNTVSAMWNYAQHFSMSDNSWGTTFGPSTPGALNLIAGNTYPGTLAPLRPNGTPASASGNIANGATTGAVIGDPRPLLDDCVASNPKFQTVNQITVSGKNVGDLLSAKGITWGWFQGGFAPTGVDAQGRAVCGQHHTGLAGDDAVVNAGDYIPHHEPFMYYQQTTNPHHLRPSNPALIGQTDQANHQYDL
;
A
#
# COMPACT_ATOMS: atom_id res chain seq x y z
N MET A 1 -6.53 -88.16 15.32
CA MET A 1 -6.95 -88.49 13.93
C MET A 1 -8.14 -87.58 13.61
N ILE A 2 -8.24 -86.87 12.49
CA ILE A 2 -7.34 -86.73 11.33
C ILE A 2 -7.36 -85.26 10.84
N TYR A 3 -6.29 -84.85 10.16
CA TYR A 3 -6.05 -83.58 9.46
C TYR A 3 -7.12 -83.28 8.37
N THR A 4 -7.35 -82.08 7.81
CA THR A 4 -6.63 -80.77 7.84
C THR A 4 -7.65 -79.59 7.65
N HIS A 5 -7.49 -78.39 7.05
CA HIS A 5 -6.42 -77.80 6.21
C HIS A 5 -6.23 -76.26 6.28
N LEU A 6 -6.98 -75.48 5.50
CA LEU A 6 -6.76 -74.07 5.15
C LEU A 6 -8.10 -73.29 5.23
N LYS A 7 -8.17 -71.95 5.32
CA LYS A 7 -7.37 -70.88 5.99
C LYS A 7 -7.88 -69.54 5.44
N ARG A 8 -8.20 -68.58 6.32
CA ARG A 8 -8.35 -67.12 6.05
C ARG A 8 -9.58 -66.72 5.18
N ALA A 9 -10.25 -65.59 5.42
CA ALA A 9 -10.09 -64.60 6.50
C ALA A 9 -11.39 -63.81 6.82
N PHE A 10 -11.35 -63.20 8.00
CA PHE A 10 -12.01 -61.98 8.50
C PHE A 10 -12.44 -60.93 7.43
N ALA A 11 -13.43 -60.05 7.68
CA ALA A 11 -14.45 -59.99 8.74
C ALA A 11 -15.46 -58.84 8.50
N VAL A 12 -16.60 -58.90 9.22
CA VAL A 12 -17.48 -57.79 9.67
C VAL A 12 -17.93 -56.76 8.61
N LEU A 13 -19.23 -56.84 8.29
CA LEU A 13 -20.01 -55.68 7.84
C LEU A 13 -20.18 -54.70 9.01
N ALA A 14 -19.84 -53.43 8.83
CA ALA A 14 -20.15 -52.35 9.77
C ALA A 14 -20.86 -51.22 9.02
N ALA A 15 -22.02 -50.78 9.52
CA ALA A 15 -22.84 -49.78 8.86
C ALA A 15 -22.41 -48.35 9.23
N THR A 16 -22.17 -47.50 8.24
CA THR A 16 -21.92 -46.08 8.39
C THR A 16 -23.17 -45.26 8.06
N THR A 17 -23.88 -44.81 9.10
CA THR A 17 -24.94 -43.82 8.97
C THR A 17 -24.32 -42.46 8.64
N ILE A 18 -24.51 -41.99 7.40
CA ILE A 18 -24.10 -40.64 7.00
C ILE A 18 -25.07 -39.64 7.64
N LEU A 19 -24.60 -38.86 8.63
CA LEU A 19 -25.32 -37.67 9.08
C LEU A 19 -25.22 -36.61 7.97
N ALA A 20 -26.36 -36.17 7.45
CA ALA A 20 -26.43 -35.00 6.58
C ALA A 20 -26.22 -33.73 7.41
N ALA A 21 -24.95 -33.35 7.60
CA ALA A 21 -24.59 -32.06 8.19
C ALA A 21 -24.88 -30.94 7.18
N SER A 22 -26.06 -30.32 7.30
CA SER A 22 -26.34 -29.07 6.58
C SER A 22 -25.30 -28.01 6.99
N PRO A 23 -24.67 -27.29 6.04
CA PRO A 23 -23.79 -26.18 6.37
C PRO A 23 -24.64 -25.01 6.87
N ALA A 24 -24.88 -24.96 8.18
CA ALA A 24 -25.32 -23.73 8.82
C ALA A 24 -24.23 -22.67 8.59
N PRO A 25 -24.54 -21.49 8.04
CA PRO A 25 -23.55 -20.44 7.92
C PRO A 25 -23.08 -20.06 9.33
N LEU A 26 -21.76 -20.05 9.54
CA LEU A 26 -21.13 -19.51 10.74
C LEU A 26 -21.24 -17.97 10.71
N LEU A 27 -22.47 -17.47 10.86
CA LEU A 27 -22.72 -16.12 11.31
C LEU A 27 -22.15 -16.03 12.72
N ALA A 28 -20.96 -15.43 12.84
CA ALA A 28 -20.40 -15.09 14.14
C ALA A 28 -21.43 -14.23 14.90
N ASP A 29 -21.66 -14.55 16.18
CA ASP A 29 -22.69 -13.86 16.96
C ASP A 29 -22.29 -12.41 17.22
N HIS A 30 -22.71 -11.53 16.32
CA HIS A 30 -22.44 -10.10 16.36
C HIS A 30 -23.22 -9.36 17.47
N SER A 31 -24.07 -10.03 18.26
CA SER A 31 -24.85 -9.36 19.31
C SER A 31 -23.97 -8.70 20.38
N ASN A 32 -22.79 -9.26 20.66
CA ASN A 32 -21.95 -8.88 21.81
C ASN A 32 -20.50 -8.50 21.43
N SER A 33 -20.31 -7.87 20.26
CA SER A 33 -19.01 -7.32 19.88
C SER A 33 -18.78 -5.94 20.52
N ASP A 34 -17.55 -5.67 20.96
CA ASP A 34 -17.17 -4.37 21.56
C ASP A 34 -17.43 -3.19 20.61
N ALA A 35 -17.38 -3.41 19.29
CA ALA A 35 -17.65 -2.39 18.28
C ALA A 35 -19.13 -1.92 18.25
N ASN A 36 -20.06 -2.68 18.84
CA ASN A 36 -21.47 -2.28 18.94
C ASN A 36 -21.67 -1.06 19.84
N LYS A 37 -20.74 -0.74 20.74
CA LYS A 37 -20.81 0.45 21.61
C LYS A 37 -20.61 1.78 20.85
N PHE A 38 -20.14 1.72 19.61
CA PHE A 38 -19.96 2.90 18.76
C PHE A 38 -21.15 3.06 17.81
N GLU A 39 -21.84 4.21 17.86
CA GLU A 39 -22.88 4.56 16.89
C GLU A 39 -22.27 4.85 15.51
N THR A 40 -22.86 4.29 14.46
CA THR A 40 -22.36 4.39 13.08
C THR A 40 -23.50 4.76 12.13
N LYS A 41 -23.24 5.65 11.16
CA LYS A 41 -24.25 6.08 10.16
C LYS A 41 -24.67 4.98 9.18
N THR A 42 -23.87 3.91 9.10
CA THR A 42 -24.08 2.74 8.25
C THR A 42 -23.90 1.47 9.09
N PRO A 43 -24.22 0.27 8.57
CA PRO A 43 -23.93 -1.00 9.25
C PRO A 43 -22.43 -1.31 9.45
N ILE A 44 -21.53 -0.53 8.84
CA ILE A 44 -20.09 -0.76 8.90
C ILE A 44 -19.57 -0.41 10.30
N LYS A 45 -18.99 -1.40 10.99
CA LYS A 45 -18.33 -1.24 12.31
C LYS A 45 -16.81 -1.17 12.25
N HIS A 46 -16.21 -1.71 11.19
CA HIS A 46 -14.76 -1.72 10.97
C HIS A 46 -14.48 -1.27 9.54
N VAL A 47 -13.50 -0.39 9.36
CA VAL A 47 -12.96 0.00 8.06
C VAL A 47 -11.48 -0.37 8.08
N ILE A 48 -11.06 -1.17 7.11
CA ILE A 48 -9.66 -1.50 6.88
C ILE A 48 -9.26 -0.77 5.60
N VAL A 49 -8.27 0.11 5.70
CA VAL A 49 -7.70 0.80 4.54
C VAL A 49 -6.40 0.08 4.20
N ILE A 50 -6.38 -0.58 3.04
CA ILE A 50 -5.15 -1.15 2.48
C ILE A 50 -4.60 -0.08 1.53
N PHE A 51 -3.54 0.60 1.95
CA PHE A 51 -2.90 1.65 1.16
C PHE A 51 -1.76 1.03 0.33
N GLN A 52 -1.88 1.13 -0.99
CA GLN A 52 -0.95 0.55 -1.97
C GLN A 52 -0.21 1.67 -2.69
N GLU A 53 1.03 1.40 -3.11
CA GLU A 53 1.96 2.39 -3.65
C GLU A 53 2.01 2.41 -5.20
N ASN A 54 2.46 3.54 -5.74
CA ASN A 54 3.07 3.76 -7.07
C ASN A 54 2.37 3.12 -8.30
N VAL A 55 1.03 3.07 -8.32
CA VAL A 55 0.25 2.52 -9.44
C VAL A 55 -0.89 3.45 -9.86
N SER A 56 -0.94 3.79 -11.15
CA SER A 56 -2.04 4.55 -11.75
C SER A 56 -3.22 3.63 -12.11
N PHE A 57 -4.43 4.21 -12.22
CA PHE A 57 -5.63 3.45 -12.59
C PHE A 57 -5.48 2.74 -13.94
N ASP A 58 -5.04 3.44 -14.99
CA ASP A 58 -4.88 2.85 -16.32
C ASP A 58 -3.76 1.78 -16.39
N HIS A 59 -2.73 1.85 -15.53
CA HIS A 59 -1.69 0.83 -15.46
C HIS A 59 -2.22 -0.53 -14.98
N TYR A 60 -3.22 -0.55 -14.09
CA TYR A 60 -3.87 -1.80 -13.64
C TYR A 60 -5.20 -2.11 -14.35
N PHE A 61 -5.95 -1.12 -14.79
CA PHE A 61 -7.34 -1.28 -15.26
C PHE A 61 -7.60 -0.67 -16.64
N GLY A 62 -6.60 -0.14 -17.36
CA GLY A 62 -6.77 0.52 -18.66
C GLY A 62 -7.33 -0.37 -19.78
N THR A 63 -7.38 -1.69 -19.58
CA THR A 63 -8.07 -2.65 -20.45
C THR A 63 -9.21 -3.41 -19.77
N TYR A 64 -9.58 -3.08 -18.53
CA TYR A 64 -10.63 -3.78 -17.79
C TYR A 64 -11.99 -3.66 -18.51
N PRO A 65 -12.76 -4.76 -18.67
CA PRO A 65 -12.54 -6.12 -18.15
C PRO A 65 -12.00 -7.11 -19.19
N HIS A 66 -11.29 -6.65 -20.23
CA HIS A 66 -10.83 -7.44 -21.38
C HIS A 66 -9.34 -7.78 -21.31
N ALA A 67 -9.03 -8.99 -20.81
CA ALA A 67 -7.67 -9.54 -20.81
C ALA A 67 -7.34 -10.29 -22.12
N PHE A 68 -6.07 -10.31 -22.52
CA PHE A 68 -5.63 -10.91 -23.80
C PHE A 68 -5.73 -12.44 -23.82
N ASN A 69 -5.54 -13.09 -22.66
CA ASN A 69 -5.67 -14.55 -22.50
C ASN A 69 -4.80 -15.37 -23.47
N LEU A 70 -3.49 -15.04 -23.56
CA LEU A 70 -2.59 -15.71 -24.49
C LEU A 70 -2.31 -17.17 -24.08
N PRO A 71 -1.96 -18.07 -25.01
CA PRO A 71 -1.71 -19.48 -24.69
C PRO A 71 -0.59 -19.66 -23.65
N GLY A 72 -0.96 -20.17 -22.47
CA GLY A 72 -0.07 -20.39 -21.33
C GLY A 72 -0.25 -19.40 -20.17
N GLU A 73 -1.00 -18.32 -20.37
CA GLU A 73 -1.39 -17.38 -19.31
C GLU A 73 -2.59 -17.92 -18.50
N THR A 74 -2.75 -17.47 -17.25
CA THR A 74 -3.96 -17.73 -16.46
C THR A 74 -5.11 -16.89 -17.02
N PRO A 75 -6.18 -17.48 -17.58
CA PRO A 75 -7.20 -16.70 -18.28
C PRO A 75 -8.11 -15.93 -17.31
N PHE A 76 -8.46 -14.71 -17.69
CA PHE A 76 -9.50 -13.91 -17.07
C PHE A 76 -10.68 -13.73 -18.05
N HIS A 77 -11.89 -13.96 -17.55
CA HIS A 77 -13.14 -13.77 -18.28
C HIS A 77 -14.12 -12.96 -17.43
N ALA A 78 -14.56 -11.82 -17.96
CA ALA A 78 -15.57 -10.98 -17.33
C ALA A 78 -16.92 -11.69 -17.19
N LYS A 79 -17.65 -11.41 -16.12
CA LYS A 79 -19.06 -11.80 -15.98
C LYS A 79 -19.94 -11.05 -16.98
N GLU A 80 -21.00 -11.70 -17.42
CA GLU A 80 -22.09 -11.05 -18.14
C GLU A 80 -22.63 -9.85 -17.33
N GLY A 81 -22.85 -8.72 -17.99
CA GLY A 81 -23.30 -7.48 -17.32
C GLY A 81 -22.23 -6.75 -16.50
N THR A 82 -20.95 -7.09 -16.63
CA THR A 82 -19.85 -6.25 -16.08
C THR A 82 -19.97 -4.82 -16.62
N PRO A 83 -19.99 -3.78 -15.77
CA PRO A 83 -20.00 -2.39 -16.22
C PRO A 83 -18.74 -2.02 -17.00
N GLU A 84 -18.92 -1.23 -18.06
CA GLU A 84 -17.83 -0.50 -18.72
C GLU A 84 -17.39 0.67 -17.83
N GLY A 85 -16.08 0.89 -17.73
CA GLY A 85 -15.48 2.03 -17.01
C GLY A 85 -14.73 2.97 -17.96
N ASN A 86 -14.36 4.14 -17.45
CA ASN A 86 -13.48 5.09 -18.13
C ASN A 86 -12.04 4.54 -18.15
N THR A 87 -11.56 4.06 -19.30
CA THR A 87 -10.26 3.34 -19.44
C THR A 87 -9.56 3.70 -20.75
N LEU A 88 -8.27 3.37 -20.91
CA LEU A 88 -7.58 3.44 -22.22
C LEU A 88 -8.34 2.72 -23.35
N LEU A 89 -8.96 1.57 -23.05
CA LEU A 89 -9.69 0.74 -24.01
C LEU A 89 -11.00 1.41 -24.47
N SER A 90 -11.88 1.77 -23.55
CA SER A 90 -13.16 2.44 -23.85
C SER A 90 -12.96 3.84 -24.46
N SER A 91 -11.87 4.52 -24.12
CA SER A 91 -11.48 5.82 -24.70
C SER A 91 -10.77 5.71 -26.06
N GLY A 92 -10.43 4.50 -26.54
CA GLY A 92 -9.67 4.31 -27.80
C GLY A 92 -8.21 4.78 -27.76
N LEU A 93 -7.68 5.05 -26.57
CA LEU A 93 -6.34 5.60 -26.31
C LEU A 93 -5.22 4.55 -26.43
N LEU A 94 -5.56 3.26 -26.61
CA LEU A 94 -4.60 2.20 -26.94
C LEU A 94 -3.92 2.37 -28.31
N THR A 95 -4.52 3.14 -29.23
CA THR A 95 -3.98 3.35 -30.58
C THR A 95 -3.93 4.81 -31.03
N ASN A 96 -4.61 5.71 -30.31
CA ASN A 96 -4.69 7.15 -30.61
C ASN A 96 -4.28 8.01 -29.41
N ASN A 97 -3.23 7.60 -28.68
CA ASN A 97 -2.73 8.33 -27.53
C ASN A 97 -2.05 9.65 -27.96
N PRO A 98 -2.16 10.75 -27.18
CA PRO A 98 -1.43 11.99 -27.47
C PRO A 98 0.07 11.90 -27.14
N ASN A 99 0.50 10.97 -26.28
CA ASN A 99 1.91 10.79 -25.91
C ASN A 99 2.76 10.26 -27.07
N LYS A 100 4.09 10.42 -26.97
CA LYS A 100 5.07 9.92 -27.96
C LYS A 100 5.04 8.41 -28.24
N ALA A 101 4.37 7.62 -27.40
CA ALA A 101 4.11 6.21 -27.62
C ALA A 101 2.66 5.88 -27.25
N ASN A 102 2.06 4.94 -27.97
CA ASN A 102 0.79 4.34 -27.56
C ASN A 102 1.01 3.39 -26.37
N PRO A 103 0.01 3.23 -25.47
CA PRO A 103 0.06 2.26 -24.40
C PRO A 103 0.23 0.82 -24.90
N PHE A 104 1.01 0.03 -24.17
CA PHE A 104 1.30 -1.37 -24.52
C PHE A 104 1.10 -2.31 -23.33
N ARG A 105 0.71 -3.55 -23.63
CA ARG A 105 0.52 -4.57 -22.61
C ARG A 105 1.87 -5.10 -22.11
N ILE A 106 2.06 -5.08 -20.79
CA ILE A 106 3.14 -5.79 -20.11
C ILE A 106 2.70 -7.25 -19.90
N PRO A 107 3.44 -8.25 -20.40
CA PRO A 107 3.07 -9.66 -20.23
C PRO A 107 3.38 -10.17 -18.81
N PRO A 108 2.72 -11.23 -18.32
CA PRO A 108 2.99 -11.81 -16.99
C PRO A 108 4.43 -12.30 -16.77
N SER A 109 5.22 -12.45 -17.83
CA SER A 109 6.66 -12.77 -17.77
C SER A 109 7.55 -11.58 -17.37
N VAL A 110 7.00 -10.37 -17.24
CA VAL A 110 7.65 -9.19 -16.67
C VAL A 110 6.83 -8.76 -15.45
N PRO A 111 7.01 -9.41 -14.28
CA PRO A 111 6.20 -9.16 -13.08
C PRO A 111 6.72 -7.99 -12.22
N VAL A 112 7.87 -7.43 -12.58
CA VAL A 112 8.50 -6.27 -11.94
C VAL A 112 8.97 -5.33 -13.03
N THR A 113 8.67 -4.05 -12.87
CA THR A 113 9.18 -2.92 -13.65
C THR A 113 10.11 -2.09 -12.78
N CYS A 114 10.78 -1.11 -13.37
CA CYS A 114 11.23 0.05 -12.63
C CYS A 114 10.10 0.75 -11.85
N ASP A 115 10.51 1.65 -10.97
CA ASP A 115 9.70 2.73 -10.42
C ASP A 115 9.78 3.92 -11.40
N GLU A 116 8.62 4.46 -11.81
CA GLU A 116 8.53 5.62 -12.70
C GLU A 116 8.68 6.92 -11.89
N ASP A 117 9.04 8.05 -12.52
CA ASP A 117 9.10 9.33 -11.78
C ASP A 117 7.68 9.77 -11.34
N HIS A 118 7.55 10.10 -10.06
CA HIS A 118 6.34 10.54 -9.38
C HIS A 118 6.58 11.83 -8.56
N ASN A 119 7.64 12.59 -8.90
CA ASN A 119 7.92 13.91 -8.35
C ASN A 119 6.81 14.92 -8.70
N TYR A 120 6.34 15.68 -7.70
CA TYR A 120 5.26 16.67 -7.82
C TYR A 120 5.40 17.63 -9.01
N GLY A 121 6.62 18.08 -9.32
CA GLY A 121 6.88 19.02 -10.41
C GLY A 121 6.86 18.39 -11.80
N ASP A 122 7.18 17.10 -11.91
CA ASP A 122 7.31 16.40 -13.19
C ASP A 122 6.01 15.67 -13.56
N GLU A 123 5.21 15.21 -12.60
CA GLU A 123 3.80 14.86 -12.85
C GLU A 123 3.00 16.06 -13.40
N GLN A 124 3.18 17.25 -12.82
CA GLN A 124 2.57 18.49 -13.31
C GLN A 124 3.01 18.82 -14.75
N ALA A 125 4.25 18.48 -15.10
CA ALA A 125 4.79 18.68 -16.44
C ALA A 125 4.44 17.56 -17.44
N ALA A 126 4.04 16.38 -16.95
CA ALA A 126 3.49 15.27 -17.75
C ALA A 126 2.02 15.50 -18.11
N ALA A 127 1.25 16.03 -17.16
CA ALA A 127 -0.15 16.43 -17.37
C ALA A 127 -0.29 17.65 -18.32
N ASP A 128 0.75 18.49 -18.40
CA ASP A 128 0.90 19.62 -19.33
C ASP A 128 -0.36 20.49 -19.49
N GLY A 129 -0.87 21.01 -18.37
CA GLY A 129 -2.06 21.86 -18.37
C GLY A 129 -3.37 21.18 -18.80
N GLY A 130 -3.38 19.84 -18.87
CA GLY A 130 -4.53 19.03 -19.31
C GLY A 130 -4.40 18.46 -20.73
N LEU A 131 -3.25 18.63 -21.41
CA LEU A 131 -2.98 17.95 -22.69
C LEU A 131 -2.61 16.47 -22.51
N MET A 132 -2.05 16.11 -21.36
CA MET A 132 -1.70 14.73 -20.98
C MET A 132 -0.75 14.03 -21.97
N ASP A 133 0.13 14.77 -22.64
CA ASP A 133 0.89 14.36 -23.83
C ASP A 133 2.40 14.13 -23.60
N LYS A 134 2.88 14.27 -22.35
CA LYS A 134 4.33 14.29 -22.02
C LYS A 134 4.78 13.24 -20.99
N PHE A 135 3.99 12.22 -20.71
CA PHE A 135 4.32 11.15 -19.76
C PHE A 135 5.64 10.46 -20.15
N VAL A 136 5.84 10.16 -21.43
CA VAL A 136 7.06 9.54 -21.97
C VAL A 136 8.31 10.42 -21.75
N GLU A 137 8.19 11.74 -21.79
CA GLU A 137 9.31 12.67 -21.58
C GLU A 137 9.57 13.05 -20.13
N LYS A 138 8.67 12.66 -19.21
CA LYS A 138 8.65 13.18 -17.84
C LYS A 138 8.72 12.11 -16.77
N LEU A 139 7.98 11.01 -16.95
CA LEU A 139 7.84 9.98 -15.92
C LEU A 139 8.60 8.70 -16.27
N SER A 140 8.90 8.44 -17.55
CA SER A 140 9.62 7.24 -18.00
C SER A 140 11.00 7.10 -17.35
N CYS A 141 11.15 6.08 -16.51
CA CYS A 141 12.41 5.64 -15.91
C CYS A 141 13.46 5.15 -16.94
N ASN A 142 13.02 4.84 -18.17
CA ASN A 142 13.71 4.04 -19.17
C ASN A 142 14.06 2.63 -18.64
N ASP A 143 13.03 1.79 -18.53
CA ASP A 143 13.12 0.43 -18.00
C ASP A 143 14.03 -0.48 -18.86
N ALA A 144 14.74 -1.42 -18.22
CA ALA A 144 15.69 -2.31 -18.89
C ALA A 144 15.04 -3.36 -19.82
N VAL A 145 13.74 -3.62 -19.65
CA VAL A 145 12.94 -4.59 -20.42
C VAL A 145 11.88 -3.88 -21.28
N LEU A 146 11.20 -2.87 -20.74
CA LEU A 146 10.14 -2.11 -21.44
C LEU A 146 10.67 -0.91 -22.26
N GLY A 147 11.86 -0.40 -21.93
CA GLY A 147 12.52 0.67 -22.67
C GLY A 147 12.06 2.10 -22.33
N PRO A 148 12.34 3.10 -23.20
CA PRO A 148 12.21 4.53 -22.91
C PRO A 148 10.77 5.08 -22.84
N ALA A 149 9.77 4.20 -22.89
CA ALA A 149 8.35 4.56 -22.77
C ALA A 149 7.64 3.71 -21.71
N SER A 150 8.39 3.21 -20.73
CA SER A 150 7.94 2.28 -19.68
C SER A 150 6.63 2.71 -19.00
N THR A 151 6.47 4.00 -18.74
CA THR A 151 5.28 4.62 -18.14
C THR A 151 3.97 4.41 -18.94
N MET A 152 4.07 4.07 -20.24
CA MET A 152 2.93 3.74 -21.10
C MET A 152 2.53 2.25 -21.02
N GLY A 153 3.25 1.44 -20.24
CA GLY A 153 2.94 0.03 -20.01
C GLY A 153 1.69 -0.13 -19.13
N TYR A 154 0.84 -1.11 -19.44
CA TYR A 154 -0.28 -1.53 -18.60
C TYR A 154 -0.32 -3.05 -18.42
N TYR A 155 -0.83 -3.50 -17.28
CA TYR A 155 -1.20 -4.90 -17.05
C TYR A 155 -2.68 -5.15 -17.40
N ASP A 156 -3.02 -6.43 -17.56
CA ASP A 156 -4.41 -6.88 -17.63
C ASP A 156 -4.69 -8.00 -16.60
N GLY A 157 -5.90 -8.55 -16.63
CA GLY A 157 -6.35 -9.62 -15.73
C GLY A 157 -5.53 -10.92 -15.79
N ASN A 158 -4.59 -11.08 -16.72
CA ASN A 158 -3.66 -12.21 -16.75
C ASN A 158 -2.43 -11.99 -15.83
N THR A 159 -2.14 -10.75 -15.43
CA THR A 159 -1.11 -10.42 -14.42
C THR A 159 -1.75 -9.94 -13.11
N VAL A 160 -2.57 -8.88 -13.14
CA VAL A 160 -3.20 -8.29 -11.95
C VAL A 160 -4.52 -8.99 -11.58
N SER A 161 -4.54 -10.33 -11.72
CA SER A 161 -5.73 -11.17 -11.63
C SER A 161 -6.51 -10.99 -10.32
N ALA A 162 -5.82 -10.75 -9.19
CA ALA A 162 -6.48 -10.50 -7.91
C ALA A 162 -7.32 -9.21 -7.94
N MET A 163 -6.77 -8.11 -8.47
CA MET A 163 -7.43 -6.81 -8.52
C MET A 163 -8.63 -6.81 -9.47
N TRP A 164 -8.50 -7.45 -10.63
CA TRP A 164 -9.62 -7.62 -11.56
C TRP A 164 -10.71 -8.53 -10.98
N ASN A 165 -10.35 -9.58 -10.23
CA ASN A 165 -11.34 -10.40 -9.52
C ASN A 165 -12.02 -9.65 -8.36
N TYR A 166 -11.33 -8.74 -7.66
CA TYR A 166 -11.98 -7.86 -6.68
C TYR A 166 -12.98 -6.91 -7.36
N ALA A 167 -12.62 -6.28 -8.49
CA ALA A 167 -13.54 -5.46 -9.27
C ALA A 167 -14.77 -6.25 -9.78
N GLN A 168 -14.59 -7.54 -10.11
CA GLN A 168 -15.68 -8.45 -10.50
C GLN A 168 -16.59 -8.89 -9.34
N HIS A 169 -16.19 -8.73 -8.07
CA HIS A 169 -16.90 -9.28 -6.91
C HIS A 169 -17.35 -8.23 -5.88
N PHE A 170 -16.78 -7.02 -5.92
CA PHE A 170 -17.06 -5.94 -4.97
C PHE A 170 -17.42 -4.65 -5.72
N SER A 171 -16.65 -3.57 -5.53
CA SER A 171 -16.86 -2.29 -6.18
C SER A 171 -15.52 -1.64 -6.51
N MET A 172 -15.48 -0.92 -7.63
CA MET A 172 -14.32 -0.18 -8.13
C MET A 172 -14.76 1.27 -8.40
N SER A 173 -13.83 2.22 -8.34
CA SER A 173 -14.03 3.59 -8.81
C SER A 173 -13.01 3.88 -9.90
N ASP A 174 -13.48 4.31 -11.06
CA ASP A 174 -12.72 4.83 -12.20
C ASP A 174 -12.57 6.36 -12.17
N ASN A 175 -12.98 6.98 -11.07
CA ASN A 175 -12.95 8.43 -10.84
C ASN A 175 -12.47 8.75 -9.41
N SER A 176 -11.32 8.16 -9.04
CA SER A 176 -10.65 8.35 -7.75
C SER A 176 -9.24 8.88 -8.00
N TRP A 177 -8.88 9.98 -7.34
CA TRP A 177 -7.68 10.77 -7.65
C TRP A 177 -6.81 10.97 -6.40
N GLY A 178 -5.50 11.16 -6.61
CA GLY A 178 -4.64 11.77 -5.59
C GLY A 178 -5.18 13.16 -5.22
N THR A 179 -5.15 13.50 -3.93
CA THR A 179 -5.63 14.83 -3.45
C THR A 179 -4.71 15.97 -3.93
N THR A 180 -3.45 15.64 -4.19
CA THR A 180 -2.46 16.46 -4.89
C THR A 180 -1.69 15.57 -5.86
N PHE A 181 -0.94 16.18 -6.78
CA PHE A 181 0.23 15.56 -7.39
C PHE A 181 1.29 15.22 -6.31
N GLY A 182 2.30 14.47 -6.70
CA GLY A 182 3.50 14.16 -5.93
C GLY A 182 3.46 12.82 -5.21
N PRO A 183 4.58 12.47 -4.56
CA PRO A 183 4.88 11.11 -4.15
C PRO A 183 4.19 10.66 -2.84
N SER A 184 4.62 9.52 -2.31
CA SER A 184 3.99 8.79 -1.21
C SER A 184 3.75 9.61 0.06
N THR A 185 4.66 10.51 0.45
CA THR A 185 4.45 11.35 1.65
C THR A 185 3.25 12.30 1.51
N PRO A 186 3.14 13.12 0.43
CA PRO A 186 1.89 13.80 0.10
C PRO A 186 0.65 12.90 0.09
N GLY A 187 0.74 11.70 -0.50
CA GLY A 187 -0.36 10.73 -0.53
C GLY A 187 -0.84 10.32 0.86
N ALA A 188 0.08 9.84 1.70
CA ALA A 188 -0.21 9.33 3.05
C ALA A 188 -0.67 10.44 4.02
N LEU A 189 -0.11 11.66 3.93
CA LEU A 189 -0.59 12.81 4.70
C LEU A 189 -2.02 13.22 4.29
N ASN A 190 -2.31 13.26 2.99
CA ASN A 190 -3.66 13.52 2.50
C ASN A 190 -4.66 12.44 2.93
N LEU A 191 -4.27 11.16 2.98
CA LEU A 191 -5.13 10.08 3.48
C LEU A 191 -5.59 10.31 4.93
N ILE A 192 -4.68 10.71 5.83
CA ILE A 192 -5.00 10.84 7.27
C ILE A 192 -5.48 12.23 7.68
N ALA A 193 -5.25 13.28 6.88
CA ALA A 193 -5.55 14.68 7.25
C ALA A 193 -6.24 15.51 6.15
N GLY A 194 -6.37 14.99 4.93
CA GLY A 194 -6.96 15.70 3.78
C GLY A 194 -6.14 16.93 3.33
N ASN A 195 -4.89 17.05 3.76
CA ASN A 195 -3.98 18.13 3.40
C ASN A 195 -2.51 17.76 3.73
N THR A 196 -1.55 18.56 3.24
CA THR A 196 -0.11 18.39 3.50
C THR A 196 0.55 19.58 4.23
N TYR A 197 -0.22 20.37 5.01
CA TYR A 197 0.21 21.69 5.53
C TYR A 197 -0.12 21.92 7.03
N PRO A 198 0.79 22.50 7.84
CA PRO A 198 2.15 22.91 7.51
C PRO A 198 3.16 21.83 7.90
N GLY A 199 3.90 21.32 6.91
CA GLY A 199 5.17 20.64 7.14
C GLY A 199 6.27 21.65 7.46
N THR A 200 7.11 21.37 8.45
CA THR A 200 8.25 22.21 8.89
C THR A 200 9.54 21.42 8.86
N LEU A 201 10.54 21.93 8.15
CA LEU A 201 11.85 21.34 7.96
C LEU A 201 12.68 21.34 9.25
N ALA A 202 13.20 20.17 9.63
CA ALA A 202 14.25 20.06 10.63
C ALA A 202 15.52 20.77 10.14
N PRO A 203 16.17 21.65 10.93
CA PRO A 203 17.30 22.45 10.44
C PRO A 203 18.52 21.60 10.03
N LEU A 204 18.65 20.41 10.60
CA LEU A 204 19.73 19.46 10.34
C LEU A 204 19.18 18.09 9.90
N ARG A 205 19.96 17.41 9.08
CA ARG A 205 19.83 16.00 8.71
C ARG A 205 20.40 15.10 9.82
N PRO A 206 20.16 13.78 9.84
CA PRO A 206 20.68 12.91 10.89
C PRO A 206 22.22 12.94 11.04
N ASN A 207 22.96 13.13 9.94
CA ASN A 207 24.42 13.33 9.98
C ASN A 207 24.90 14.70 10.51
N GLY A 208 23.99 15.57 10.97
CA GLY A 208 24.32 16.91 11.46
C GLY A 208 24.64 17.96 10.38
N THR A 209 24.51 17.63 9.09
CA THR A 209 24.63 18.62 8.01
C THR A 209 23.33 19.41 7.81
N PRO A 210 23.37 20.66 7.31
CA PRO A 210 22.15 21.43 7.05
C PRO A 210 21.18 20.70 6.10
N ALA A 211 19.90 20.73 6.44
CA ALA A 211 18.83 20.22 5.58
C ALA A 211 18.50 21.19 4.43
N SER A 212 17.75 20.71 3.44
CA SER A 212 17.22 21.54 2.35
C SER A 212 15.71 21.36 2.21
N ALA A 213 14.98 22.45 2.04
CA ALA A 213 13.55 22.44 1.72
C ALA A 213 13.28 22.15 0.23
N SER A 214 14.28 22.27 -0.64
CA SER A 214 14.13 22.10 -2.10
C SER A 214 13.59 20.71 -2.44
N GLY A 215 12.53 20.63 -3.25
CA GLY A 215 11.85 19.38 -3.60
C GLY A 215 11.16 18.65 -2.44
N ASN A 216 11.08 19.26 -1.24
CA ASN A 216 10.49 18.64 -0.04
C ASN A 216 9.30 19.48 0.47
N ILE A 217 9.48 20.80 0.51
CA ILE A 217 8.46 21.78 0.87
C ILE A 217 8.26 22.78 -0.28
N ALA A 218 7.00 23.14 -0.55
CA ALA A 218 6.63 24.07 -1.62
C ALA A 218 7.43 25.38 -1.58
N ASN A 219 7.86 25.84 -2.76
CA ASN A 219 8.73 27.01 -2.96
C ASN A 219 10.10 26.97 -2.24
N GLY A 220 10.52 25.82 -1.69
CA GLY A 220 11.75 25.72 -0.90
C GLY A 220 11.69 26.46 0.44
N ALA A 221 10.48 26.69 0.99
CA ALA A 221 10.30 27.32 2.29
C ALA A 221 10.63 26.36 3.45
N THR A 222 11.06 26.88 4.60
CA THR A 222 11.30 26.06 5.80
C THR A 222 10.01 25.54 6.44
N THR A 223 8.88 26.19 6.17
CA THR A 223 7.53 25.72 6.52
C THR A 223 6.59 25.94 5.35
N GLY A 224 5.78 24.95 5.00
CA GLY A 224 4.89 25.02 3.84
C GLY A 224 4.10 23.73 3.62
N ALA A 225 3.59 23.55 2.39
CA ALA A 225 2.98 22.30 1.97
C ALA A 225 4.07 21.29 1.61
N VAL A 226 3.92 20.03 2.02
CA VAL A 226 4.83 18.94 1.64
C VAL A 226 4.53 18.52 0.20
N ILE A 227 5.59 18.36 -0.61
CA ILE A 227 5.53 18.09 -2.07
C ILE A 227 6.54 17.02 -2.54
N GLY A 228 7.20 16.36 -1.61
CA GLY A 228 8.18 15.29 -1.83
C GLY A 228 8.29 14.47 -0.54
N ASP A 229 9.35 13.68 -0.38
CA ASP A 229 9.43 12.69 0.71
C ASP A 229 10.49 12.94 1.79
N PRO A 230 10.47 14.10 2.49
CA PRO A 230 11.22 14.24 3.73
C PRO A 230 10.70 13.21 4.74
N ARG A 231 11.61 12.59 5.48
CA ARG A 231 11.26 11.55 6.46
C ARG A 231 10.63 12.17 7.73
N PRO A 232 9.83 11.45 8.52
CA PRO A 232 9.37 11.95 9.81
C PRO A 232 10.56 12.24 10.73
N LEU A 233 10.57 13.39 11.39
CA LEU A 233 11.63 13.77 12.34
C LEU A 233 11.53 12.99 13.67
N LEU A 234 10.35 12.49 14.01
CA LEU A 234 10.04 11.85 15.29
C LEU A 234 9.97 10.34 15.11
N ASP A 235 11.03 9.77 14.54
CA ASP A 235 11.16 8.36 14.16
C ASP A 235 12.62 7.91 14.37
N ASP A 236 12.82 6.99 15.33
CA ASP A 236 14.15 6.46 15.63
C ASP A 236 14.75 5.67 14.47
N CYS A 237 13.92 4.97 13.68
CA CYS A 237 14.34 4.16 12.55
C CYS A 237 14.78 5.00 11.34
N VAL A 238 14.38 6.27 11.25
CA VAL A 238 15.04 7.27 10.38
C VAL A 238 16.42 7.62 10.93
N ALA A 239 16.51 7.91 12.22
CA ALA A 239 17.70 8.49 12.83
C ALA A 239 18.84 7.47 13.09
N SER A 240 18.51 6.19 13.27
CA SER A 240 19.44 5.07 13.51
C SER A 240 19.92 4.38 12.23
N ASN A 241 19.14 4.45 11.15
CA ASN A 241 19.47 3.79 9.88
C ASN A 241 20.64 4.51 9.16
N PRO A 242 21.74 3.80 8.82
CA PRO A 242 22.91 4.42 8.20
C PRO A 242 22.67 4.93 6.77
N LYS A 243 21.60 4.51 6.09
CA LYS A 243 21.24 4.97 4.74
C LYS A 243 20.55 6.34 4.76
N PHE A 244 19.73 6.59 5.79
CA PHE A 244 18.92 7.82 5.87
C PHE A 244 19.71 9.03 6.41
N GLN A 245 21.01 8.90 6.61
CA GLN A 245 21.85 9.93 7.23
C GLN A 245 21.93 11.26 6.44
N THR A 246 21.58 11.26 5.16
CA THR A 246 21.56 12.43 4.26
C THR A 246 20.15 12.93 3.90
N VAL A 247 19.08 12.29 4.39
CA VAL A 247 17.70 12.71 4.07
C VAL A 247 17.33 14.00 4.78
N ASN A 248 16.42 14.76 4.19
CA ASN A 248 15.75 15.85 4.89
C ASN A 248 14.64 15.26 5.78
N GLN A 249 14.35 15.90 6.91
CA GLN A 249 13.33 15.46 7.86
C GLN A 249 12.36 16.61 8.15
N ILE A 250 11.10 16.31 8.45
CA ILE A 250 10.08 17.31 8.82
C ILE A 250 9.25 16.86 10.02
N THR A 251 8.55 17.81 10.66
CA THR A 251 7.31 17.55 11.38
C THR A 251 6.13 18.16 10.64
N VAL A 252 4.92 17.65 10.85
CA VAL A 252 3.67 18.27 10.39
C VAL A 252 2.83 18.66 11.61
N SER A 253 2.05 19.72 11.48
CA SER A 253 1.20 20.24 12.56
C SER A 253 -0.25 20.44 12.10
N GLY A 254 -1.16 20.63 13.05
CA GLY A 254 -2.60 20.50 12.82
C GLY A 254 -3.13 19.19 13.40
N LYS A 255 -4.28 18.73 12.91
CA LYS A 255 -4.90 17.45 13.34
C LYS A 255 -5.01 16.47 12.18
N ASN A 256 -4.89 15.20 12.50
CA ASN A 256 -5.21 14.09 11.61
C ASN A 256 -6.45 13.31 12.11
N VAL A 257 -6.84 12.24 11.43
CA VAL A 257 -8.00 11.42 11.81
C VAL A 257 -7.79 10.69 13.13
N GLY A 258 -6.53 10.34 13.48
CA GLY A 258 -6.15 9.70 14.74
C GLY A 258 -6.51 10.56 15.96
N ASP A 259 -6.26 11.87 15.90
CA ASP A 259 -6.71 12.84 16.91
C ASP A 259 -8.23 12.73 17.20
N LEU A 260 -9.03 12.53 16.15
CA LEU A 260 -10.48 12.52 16.23
C LEU A 260 -11.01 11.17 16.73
N LEU A 261 -10.34 10.08 16.38
CA LEU A 261 -10.65 8.72 16.83
C LEU A 261 -10.28 8.55 18.31
N SER A 262 -9.06 8.93 18.72
CA SER A 262 -8.63 8.93 20.13
C SER A 262 -9.48 9.84 20.99
N ALA A 263 -9.83 11.06 20.53
CA ALA A 263 -10.75 11.95 21.26
C ALA A 263 -12.21 11.42 21.37
N LYS A 264 -12.53 10.31 20.70
CA LYS A 264 -13.80 9.58 20.82
C LYS A 264 -13.66 8.21 21.49
N GLY A 265 -12.46 7.78 21.85
CA GLY A 265 -12.19 6.43 22.33
C GLY A 265 -12.53 5.33 21.32
N ILE A 266 -12.55 5.66 20.02
CA ILE A 266 -12.77 4.70 18.94
C ILE A 266 -11.45 3.98 18.70
N THR A 267 -11.48 2.65 18.61
CA THR A 267 -10.29 1.84 18.38
C THR A 267 -9.74 2.04 16.97
N TRP A 268 -8.47 2.42 16.85
CA TRP A 268 -7.79 2.66 15.58
C TRP A 268 -6.29 2.37 15.66
N GLY A 269 -5.67 2.15 14.51
CA GLY A 269 -4.22 2.15 14.38
C GLY A 269 -3.77 2.11 12.93
N TRP A 270 -2.50 2.44 12.71
CA TRP A 270 -1.79 2.12 11.49
C TRP A 270 -0.91 0.89 11.72
N PHE A 271 -0.73 0.08 10.68
CA PHE A 271 -0.02 -1.19 10.73
C PHE A 271 0.89 -1.28 9.50
N GLN A 272 2.21 -1.17 9.68
CA GLN A 272 3.20 -1.26 8.61
C GLN A 272 4.18 -2.40 8.87
N GLY A 273 4.53 -3.16 7.83
CA GLY A 273 5.49 -4.26 7.93
C GLY A 273 6.88 -3.77 8.30
N GLY A 274 7.53 -4.45 9.25
CA GLY A 274 8.87 -4.11 9.71
C GLY A 274 8.93 -2.95 10.71
N PHE A 275 7.77 -2.40 11.12
CA PHE A 275 7.67 -1.40 12.18
C PHE A 275 8.21 -1.94 13.52
N ALA A 276 8.15 -3.26 13.73
CA ALA A 276 8.78 -3.91 14.89
C ALA A 276 10.33 -3.83 14.84
N PRO A 277 11.00 -3.24 15.84
CA PRO A 277 12.44 -3.11 15.84
C PRO A 277 13.17 -4.45 15.94
N THR A 278 14.18 -4.63 15.09
CA THR A 278 15.16 -5.72 15.18
C THR A 278 16.13 -5.58 16.36
N GLY A 279 16.20 -4.39 16.95
CA GLY A 279 17.07 -4.08 18.08
C GLY A 279 17.07 -2.60 18.43
N VAL A 280 18.06 -2.19 19.22
CA VAL A 280 18.33 -0.79 19.55
C VAL A 280 19.80 -0.45 19.31
N ASP A 281 20.10 0.82 19.03
CA ASP A 281 21.46 1.30 18.82
C ASP A 281 22.19 1.70 20.12
N ALA A 282 23.41 2.22 20.00
CA ALA A 282 24.23 2.65 21.13
C ALA A 282 23.71 3.91 21.85
N GLN A 283 22.68 4.58 21.31
CA GLN A 283 21.96 5.69 21.91
C GLN A 283 20.63 5.25 22.52
N GLY A 284 20.24 3.97 22.37
CA GLY A 284 18.97 3.40 22.83
C GLY A 284 17.81 3.59 21.86
N ARG A 285 18.09 4.06 20.62
CA ARG A 285 17.07 4.29 19.58
C ARG A 285 16.67 2.99 18.89
N ALA A 286 15.41 2.88 18.50
CA ALA A 286 14.92 1.73 17.72
C ALA A 286 15.67 1.53 16.38
N VAL A 287 15.88 0.27 15.99
CA VAL A 287 16.51 -0.13 14.72
C VAL A 287 15.58 -1.07 13.94
N CYS A 288 14.96 -0.56 12.88
CA CYS A 288 14.10 -1.32 11.97
C CYS A 288 14.97 -1.92 10.85
N GLY A 289 15.45 -3.15 11.06
CA GLY A 289 16.34 -3.88 10.14
C GLY A 289 15.71 -5.08 9.43
N GLN A 290 14.38 -5.27 9.55
CA GLN A 290 13.67 -6.33 8.84
C GLN A 290 13.72 -6.08 7.32
N HIS A 291 13.77 -7.16 6.55
CA HIS A 291 13.88 -7.14 5.10
C HIS A 291 13.41 -8.47 4.51
N HIS A 292 12.74 -8.38 3.36
CA HIS A 292 12.43 -9.50 2.49
C HIS A 292 13.01 -9.28 1.09
N THR A 293 13.32 -10.38 0.41
CA THR A 293 13.74 -10.37 -1.01
C THR A 293 12.51 -10.36 -1.91
N GLY A 294 12.41 -9.34 -2.77
CA GLY A 294 11.36 -9.18 -3.78
C GLY A 294 11.49 -10.13 -4.97
N LEU A 295 10.52 -10.05 -5.89
CA LEU A 295 10.44 -10.92 -7.07
C LEU A 295 11.56 -10.68 -8.10
N ALA A 296 12.22 -9.52 -8.11
CA ALA A 296 13.36 -9.27 -8.98
C ALA A 296 14.70 -9.76 -8.36
N GLY A 297 14.67 -10.37 -7.16
CA GLY A 297 15.88 -10.60 -6.36
C GLY A 297 16.39 -9.32 -5.69
N ASP A 298 15.59 -8.26 -5.75
CA ASP A 298 15.76 -7.00 -5.05
C ASP A 298 15.50 -7.21 -3.56
N ASP A 299 16.57 -7.25 -2.78
CA ASP A 299 16.46 -7.24 -1.32
C ASP A 299 16.21 -5.79 -0.84
N ALA A 300 15.21 -5.60 0.02
CA ALA A 300 15.00 -4.32 0.71
C ALA A 300 16.27 -3.85 1.46
N VAL A 301 17.18 -4.77 1.82
CA VAL A 301 18.56 -4.52 2.28
C VAL A 301 19.34 -3.54 1.42
N VAL A 302 19.06 -3.37 0.12
CA VAL A 302 19.74 -2.36 -0.70
C VAL A 302 19.25 -0.96 -0.35
N ASN A 303 17.94 -0.68 -0.43
CA ASN A 303 17.44 0.71 -0.43
C ASN A 303 16.77 1.19 0.89
N ALA A 304 15.98 0.36 1.58
CA ALA A 304 15.21 0.83 2.76
C ALA A 304 15.22 -0.17 3.93
N GLY A 305 14.71 -1.38 3.70
CA GLY A 305 14.18 -2.30 4.71
C GLY A 305 12.67 -2.48 4.49
N ASP A 306 12.02 -3.39 5.21
CA ASP A 306 10.56 -3.58 5.13
C ASP A 306 9.81 -2.32 5.60
N TYR A 307 10.30 -1.68 6.67
CA TYR A 307 9.79 -0.41 7.14
C TYR A 307 10.29 0.74 6.27
N ILE A 308 9.33 1.52 5.76
CA ILE A 308 9.58 2.64 4.87
C ILE A 308 9.02 3.89 5.58
N PRO A 309 9.85 4.65 6.35
CA PRO A 309 9.37 5.64 7.32
C PRO A 309 8.52 6.78 6.74
N HIS A 310 8.65 7.05 5.45
CA HIS A 310 7.89 8.12 4.79
C HIS A 310 6.47 7.73 4.36
N HIS A 311 6.14 6.45 4.48
CA HIS A 311 4.80 5.91 4.27
C HIS A 311 4.04 5.81 5.60
N GLU A 312 4.63 6.28 6.71
CA GLU A 312 4.06 6.22 8.07
C GLU A 312 3.56 7.63 8.49
N PRO A 313 2.37 8.08 8.04
CA PRO A 313 1.99 9.48 8.10
C PRO A 313 1.73 9.99 9.52
N PHE A 314 1.47 9.11 10.48
CA PHE A 314 1.23 9.49 11.87
C PHE A 314 2.52 9.87 12.62
N MET A 315 3.68 9.36 12.21
CA MET A 315 5.01 9.67 12.82
C MET A 315 5.47 11.10 12.55
N TYR A 316 4.88 11.77 11.55
CA TYR A 316 5.11 13.19 11.25
C TYR A 316 4.51 14.14 12.30
N TYR A 317 3.49 13.70 13.03
CA TYR A 317 2.73 14.52 13.97
C TYR A 317 3.11 14.18 15.42
N GLN A 318 3.50 15.19 16.21
CA GLN A 318 3.97 15.02 17.58
C GLN A 318 2.96 14.29 18.51
N GLN A 319 1.67 14.38 18.23
CA GLN A 319 0.62 13.79 19.05
C GLN A 319 0.22 12.35 18.67
N THR A 320 0.57 11.87 17.47
CA THR A 320 0.27 10.49 17.01
C THR A 320 1.51 9.62 16.75
N THR A 321 2.72 10.18 16.79
CA THR A 321 3.96 9.41 16.68
C THR A 321 4.17 8.42 17.84
N ASN A 322 4.86 7.31 17.53
CA ASN A 322 5.45 6.34 18.45
C ASN A 322 6.98 6.29 18.18
N PRO A 323 7.76 7.31 18.60
CA PRO A 323 9.11 7.53 18.08
C PRO A 323 10.10 6.37 18.28
N HIS A 324 9.87 5.58 19.34
CA HIS A 324 10.72 4.47 19.76
C HIS A 324 10.16 3.10 19.33
N HIS A 325 9.15 3.08 18.44
CA HIS A 325 8.54 1.86 17.89
C HIS A 325 8.10 0.88 19.00
N LEU A 326 7.51 1.41 20.07
CA LEU A 326 7.10 0.63 21.22
C LEU A 326 5.92 -0.26 20.83
N ARG A 327 6.05 -1.57 21.06
CA ARG A 327 4.94 -2.51 20.95
C ARG A 327 3.81 -2.18 21.94
N PRO A 328 2.57 -2.67 21.72
CA PRO A 328 1.51 -2.61 22.72
C PRO A 328 1.99 -3.16 24.08
N SER A 329 1.66 -2.47 25.16
CA SER A 329 1.93 -2.91 26.53
C SER A 329 1.17 -4.20 26.88
N ASN A 330 0.06 -4.46 26.18
CA ASN A 330 -0.68 -5.72 26.17
C ASN A 330 -1.36 -5.87 24.79
N PRO A 331 -1.39 -7.07 24.16
CA PRO A 331 -2.14 -7.28 22.91
C PRO A 331 -3.63 -6.89 22.97
N ALA A 332 -4.27 -6.95 24.15
CA ALA A 332 -5.64 -6.47 24.35
C ALA A 332 -5.81 -4.95 24.24
N LEU A 333 -4.70 -4.19 24.15
CA LEU A 333 -4.68 -2.74 23.95
C LEU A 333 -4.32 -2.34 22.51
N ILE A 334 -4.21 -3.29 21.57
CA ILE A 334 -4.16 -2.97 20.13
C ILE A 334 -5.45 -2.19 19.77
N GLY A 335 -5.27 -1.07 19.07
CA GLY A 335 -6.34 -0.12 18.78
C GLY A 335 -6.60 0.91 19.89
N GLN A 336 -6.04 0.75 21.09
CA GLN A 336 -6.29 1.61 22.25
C GLN A 336 -5.05 2.45 22.60
N THR A 337 -5.27 3.55 23.32
CA THR A 337 -4.19 4.47 23.69
C THR A 337 -3.31 3.89 24.81
N ASP A 338 -2.13 3.43 24.43
CA ASP A 338 -1.05 3.04 25.35
C ASP A 338 0.33 3.50 24.83
N GLN A 339 1.43 2.88 25.29
CA GLN A 339 2.79 3.24 24.87
C GLN A 339 3.05 3.14 23.36
N ALA A 340 2.26 2.35 22.62
CA ALA A 340 2.40 2.22 21.17
C ALA A 340 1.77 3.37 20.37
N ASN A 341 1.03 4.26 21.05
CA ASN A 341 0.33 5.42 20.46
C ASN A 341 -0.35 5.16 19.10
N HIS A 342 -0.99 4.00 18.96
CA HIS A 342 -1.73 3.55 17.77
C HIS A 342 -0.90 3.21 16.51
N GLN A 343 0.44 3.11 16.60
CA GLN A 343 1.31 2.73 15.47
C GLN A 343 1.91 1.33 15.72
N TYR A 344 1.76 0.42 14.75
CA TYR A 344 1.95 -1.02 14.94
C TYR A 344 2.66 -1.73 13.77
N ASP A 345 3.15 -2.94 14.03
CA ASP A 345 3.65 -3.92 13.05
C ASP A 345 2.50 -4.80 12.51
N LEU A 346 2.68 -5.46 11.36
CA LEU A 346 1.66 -6.29 10.67
C LEU A 346 1.61 -7.76 11.14
#